data_AF-A0A3D0QWI3-F1
#
_entry.id   AF-A0A3D0QWI3-F1
#
_cell.length_a   1.000
_cell.length_b   1.000
_cell.length_c   1.000
_cell.angle_alpha   90.00
_cell.angle_beta   90.00
_cell.angle_gamma   90.00
#
_symmetry.space_group_name_H-M   'P 1'
#
loop_
_entity.id
_entity.type
_entity.pdbx_description
1 polymer ?
#
loop_
_entity_poly.entity_id
_entity_poly.type
_entity_poly.pdbx_seq_one_letter_code
_entity_poly.pdbx_strand_id
1 'polypeptide(L)'
;MNRICAARALTPRDLPDTTTIRAVLLDTADQLAATEPDARITPAIRIAELQAAAHNRYGAGPTGTRALAAAYPAAPPVHPGETRGHYAGRLRTSVQDVRS
;
A
#
# COMPACT_ATOMS: atom_id res chain seq x y z
N MET A 1 -35.66 -16.34 24.93
CA MET A 1 -34.36 -16.68 24.31
C MET A 1 -33.90 -15.51 23.44
N ASN A 2 -33.26 -14.49 24.03
CA ASN A 2 -32.75 -13.34 23.28
C ASN A 2 -31.28 -13.58 22.92
N ARG A 3 -31.01 -13.88 21.65
CA ARG A 3 -29.66 -13.85 21.09
C ARG A 3 -29.32 -12.38 20.85
N ILE A 4 -28.59 -11.78 21.77
CA ILE A 4 -27.99 -10.46 21.56
C ILE A 4 -26.93 -10.64 20.46
N CYS A 5 -27.22 -10.11 19.26
CA CYS A 5 -26.20 -9.83 18.26
C CYS A 5 -25.24 -8.81 18.88
N ALA A 6 -24.12 -9.28 19.42
CA ALA A 6 -23.02 -8.41 19.77
C ALA A 6 -22.51 -7.81 18.45
N ALA A 7 -22.90 -6.56 18.17
CA ALA A 7 -22.20 -5.71 17.24
C ALA A 7 -20.76 -5.62 17.75
N ARG A 8 -19.89 -6.47 17.20
CA ARG A 8 -18.47 -6.51 17.51
C ARG A 8 -17.92 -5.16 17.06
N ALA A 9 -17.86 -4.22 18.01
CA ALA A 9 -17.23 -2.94 17.83
C ALA A 9 -15.85 -3.20 17.22
N LEU A 10 -15.61 -2.65 16.03
CA LEU A 10 -14.29 -2.63 15.42
C LEU A 10 -13.36 -1.95 16.42
N THR A 11 -12.63 -2.75 17.19
CA THR A 11 -11.59 -2.23 18.07
C THR A 11 -10.58 -1.47 17.19
N PRO A 12 -9.99 -0.35 17.66
CA PRO A 12 -8.95 0.39 16.93
C PRO A 12 -7.72 -0.44 16.49
N ARG A 13 -7.66 -1.71 16.91
CA ARG A 13 -6.73 -2.77 16.49
C ARG A 13 -6.96 -3.31 15.07
N ASP A 14 -8.06 -2.97 14.41
CA ASP A 14 -8.42 -3.50 13.08
C ASP A 14 -8.08 -2.57 11.91
N LEU A 15 -7.66 -1.33 12.16
CA LEU A 15 -7.06 -0.49 11.14
C LEU A 15 -5.58 -0.90 11.00
N PRO A 16 -5.07 -1.17 9.79
CA PRO A 16 -3.64 -1.34 9.61
C PRO A 16 -2.96 -0.09 10.16
N ASP A 17 -2.04 -0.32 11.10
CA ASP A 17 -1.30 0.75 11.73
C ASP A 17 -0.46 1.49 10.68
N THR A 18 -0.10 2.75 10.97
CA THR A 18 0.71 3.57 10.06
C THR A 18 1.98 2.85 9.61
N THR A 19 2.53 1.96 10.45
CA THR A 19 3.65 1.07 10.14
C THR A 19 3.36 0.13 8.97
N THR A 20 2.20 -0.52 8.95
CA THR A 20 1.78 -1.44 7.88
C THR A 20 1.69 -0.72 6.54
N ILE A 21 1.06 0.46 6.50
CA ILE A 21 0.92 1.28 5.29
C ILE A 21 2.31 1.65 4.76
N ARG A 22 3.18 2.16 5.63
CA ARG A 22 4.55 2.57 5.25
C ARG A 22 5.36 1.41 4.70
N ALA A 23 5.25 0.23 5.30
CA ALA A 23 5.95 -0.95 4.84
C ALA A 23 5.54 -1.35 3.42
N VAL A 24 4.25 -1.37 3.10
CA VAL A 24 3.78 -1.67 1.74
C VAL A 24 4.28 -0.63 0.75
N LEU A 25 4.16 0.66 1.06
CA LEU A 25 4.60 1.73 0.16
C LEU A 25 6.10 1.71 -0.12
N LEU A 26 6.92 1.40 0.90
CA LEU A 26 8.37 1.26 0.75
C LEU A 26 8.75 0.02 -0.07
N ASP A 27 8.14 -1.13 0.21
CA ASP A 27 8.39 -2.35 -0.55
C ASP A 27 8.01 -2.17 -2.04
N THR A 28 6.90 -1.50 -2.33
CA THR A 28 6.51 -1.13 -3.70
C THR A 28 7.55 -0.19 -4.34
N ALA A 29 8.05 0.80 -3.60
CA ALA A 29 9.06 1.73 -4.12
C ALA A 29 10.39 1.02 -4.42
N ASP A 30 10.77 0.05 -3.61
CA ASP A 30 11.99 -0.75 -3.81
C ASP A 30 11.85 -1.66 -5.04
N GLN A 31 10.72 -2.33 -5.22
CA GLN A 31 10.43 -3.17 -6.39
C GLN A 31 10.46 -2.36 -7.70
N LEU A 32 9.81 -1.20 -7.72
CA LEU A 32 9.77 -0.31 -8.88
C LEU A 32 11.14 0.29 -9.22
N ALA A 33 11.96 0.59 -8.22
CA ALA A 33 13.31 1.11 -8.44
C ALA A 33 14.27 0.01 -8.93
N ALA A 34 14.06 -1.24 -8.52
CA ALA A 34 14.88 -2.36 -8.95
C ALA A 34 14.55 -2.87 -10.36
N THR A 35 13.30 -2.70 -10.82
CA THR A 35 12.81 -3.32 -12.06
C THR A 35 12.49 -2.29 -13.13
N GLU A 36 13.41 -2.11 -14.08
CA GLU A 36 13.29 -1.19 -15.21
C GLU A 36 12.86 0.23 -14.77
N PRO A 37 13.70 0.94 -14.01
CA PRO A 37 13.33 2.23 -13.42
C PRO A 37 12.91 3.29 -14.45
N ASP A 38 13.43 3.18 -15.68
CA ASP A 38 13.10 4.09 -16.79
C ASP A 38 11.82 3.72 -17.54
N ALA A 39 11.25 2.53 -17.28
CA ALA A 39 9.98 2.13 -17.87
C ALA A 39 8.83 3.01 -17.36
N ARG A 40 7.81 3.18 -18.20
CA ARG A 40 6.61 3.94 -17.81
C ARG A 40 5.84 3.20 -16.73
N ILE A 41 5.39 3.94 -15.72
CA ILE A 41 4.39 3.45 -14.78
C ILE A 41 2.98 3.81 -15.29
N THR A 42 2.04 2.91 -15.06
CA THR A 42 0.62 3.13 -15.32
C THR A 42 -0.16 2.92 -14.02
N PRO A 43 -1.42 3.41 -13.92
CA PRO A 43 -2.27 3.12 -12.77
C PRO A 43 -2.43 1.61 -12.51
N ALA A 44 -2.47 0.79 -13.57
CA ALA A 44 -2.56 -0.66 -13.47
C ALA A 44 -1.29 -1.28 -12.88
N ILE A 45 -0.10 -0.84 -13.34
CA ILE A 45 1.18 -1.29 -12.77
C ILE A 45 1.26 -0.89 -11.30
N ARG A 46 0.92 0.36 -10.95
CA ARG A 46 0.87 0.80 -9.54
C ARG A 46 0.02 -0.13 -8.68
N ILE A 47 -1.18 -0.49 -9.14
CA ILE A 47 -2.09 -1.39 -8.39
C ILE A 47 -1.47 -2.77 -8.24
N ALA A 48 -0.91 -3.33 -9.32
CA ALA A 48 -0.29 -4.65 -9.30
C ALA A 48 0.90 -4.71 -8.33
N GLU A 49 1.77 -3.70 -8.34
CA GLU A 49 2.94 -3.64 -7.44
C GLU A 49 2.55 -3.41 -5.98
N LEU A 50 1.52 -2.60 -5.70
CA LEU A 50 0.97 -2.46 -4.34
C LEU A 50 0.37 -3.78 -3.84
N GLN A 51 -0.35 -4.50 -4.71
CA GLN A 51 -0.92 -5.80 -4.39
C GLN A 51 0.18 -6.84 -4.15
N ALA A 52 1.21 -6.88 -5.01
CA ALA A 52 2.35 -7.76 -4.87
C ALA A 52 3.12 -7.48 -3.58
N ALA A 53 3.39 -6.22 -3.24
CA ALA A 53 4.05 -5.83 -2.00
C ALA A 53 3.24 -6.25 -0.76
N ALA A 54 1.94 -5.95 -0.73
CA ALA A 54 1.07 -6.34 0.38
C ALA A 54 0.98 -7.88 0.53
N HIS A 55 0.90 -8.60 -0.59
CA HIS A 55 0.84 -10.06 -0.59
C HIS A 55 2.16 -10.69 -0.17
N ASN A 56 3.29 -10.23 -0.71
CA ASN A 56 4.61 -10.78 -0.39
C ASN A 56 4.95 -10.60 1.09
N ARG A 57 4.48 -9.51 1.70
CA ARG A 57 4.76 -9.21 3.11
C ARG A 57 3.79 -9.88 4.08
N TYR A 58 2.50 -9.90 3.78
CA TYR A 58 1.44 -10.32 4.73
C TYR A 58 0.63 -11.54 4.27
N GLY A 59 0.93 -12.09 3.11
CA GLY A 59 0.23 -13.22 2.49
C GLY A 59 -1.09 -12.85 1.82
N ALA A 60 -1.75 -13.84 1.21
CA ALA A 60 -3.04 -13.70 0.53
C ALA A 60 -4.26 -13.55 1.46
N GLY A 61 -4.03 -13.50 2.78
CA GLY A 61 -5.08 -13.52 3.79
C GLY A 61 -5.71 -12.15 4.07
N PRO A 62 -6.65 -12.09 5.03
CA PRO A 62 -7.32 -10.84 5.41
C PRO A 62 -6.37 -9.71 5.78
N THR A 63 -5.20 -10.03 6.36
CA THR A 63 -4.16 -9.05 6.70
C THR A 63 -3.58 -8.37 5.46
N GLY A 64 -3.20 -9.14 4.43
CA GLY A 64 -2.71 -8.58 3.17
C GLY A 64 -3.76 -7.74 2.45
N THR A 65 -5.01 -8.20 2.42
CA THR A 65 -6.13 -7.43 1.84
C THR A 65 -6.34 -6.10 2.55
N ARG A 66 -6.28 -6.07 3.89
CA ARG A 66 -6.39 -4.82 4.67
C ARG A 66 -5.20 -3.90 4.45
N ALA A 67 -3.99 -4.45 4.40
CA ALA A 67 -2.77 -3.69 4.13
C ALA A 67 -2.85 -3.01 2.75
N LEU A 68 -3.29 -3.73 1.71
CA LEU A 68 -3.53 -3.17 0.38
C LEU A 68 -4.63 -2.09 0.40
N ALA A 69 -5.77 -2.37 1.04
CA ALA A 69 -6.89 -1.44 1.11
C ALA A 69 -6.52 -0.10 1.78
N ALA A 70 -5.57 -0.11 2.73
CA ALA A 70 -5.08 1.10 3.37
C ALA A 70 -3.91 1.76 2.63
N ALA A 71 -3.03 0.98 2.00
CA ALA A 71 -1.93 1.51 1.21
C ALA A 71 -2.40 2.19 -0.09
N TYR A 72 -3.45 1.65 -0.72
CA TYR A 72 -3.96 2.17 -1.99
C TYR A 72 -4.37 3.66 -1.95
N PRO A 73 -5.21 4.13 -1.00
CA PRO A 73 -5.55 5.56 -0.89
C PRO A 73 -4.38 6.42 -0.37
N ALA A 74 -3.40 5.82 0.32
CA ALA A 74 -2.22 6.53 0.82
C ALA A 74 -1.14 6.71 -0.26
N ALA A 75 -1.17 5.90 -1.32
CA ALA A 75 -0.24 6.00 -2.44
C ALA A 75 -0.58 7.22 -3.34
N PRO A 76 0.42 8.00 -3.78
CA PRO A 76 0.20 9.11 -4.69
C PRO A 76 -0.43 8.64 -6.03
N PRO A 77 -1.15 9.52 -6.73
CA PRO A 77 -1.61 9.23 -8.09
C PRO A 77 -0.43 9.16 -9.07
N VAL A 78 -0.53 8.29 -10.07
CA VAL A 78 0.42 8.24 -11.19
C VAL A 78 0.15 9.40 -12.14
N HIS A 79 1.20 10.11 -12.56
CA HIS A 79 1.11 11.17 -13.56
C HIS A 79 1.34 10.63 -14.99
N PRO A 80 0.74 11.24 -16.03
CA PRO A 80 0.98 10.84 -17.41
C PRO A 80 2.47 10.91 -17.78
N GLY A 81 3.00 9.82 -18.34
CA GLY A 81 4.41 9.74 -18.78
C GLY A 81 5.42 9.53 -17.65
N GLU A 82 4.98 9.38 -16.40
CA GLU A 82 5.85 9.14 -15.25
C GLU A 82 6.59 7.80 -15.37
N THR A 83 7.86 7.78 -14.96
CA THR A 83 8.67 6.56 -14.92
C THR A 83 8.52 5.83 -13.58
N ARG A 84 8.79 4.53 -13.56
CA ARG A 84 8.77 3.71 -12.34
C ARG A 84 9.70 4.28 -11.26
N GLY A 85 10.91 4.68 -11.63
CA GLY A 85 11.89 5.27 -10.72
C GLY A 85 11.44 6.60 -10.12
N HIS A 86 10.86 7.49 -10.94
CA HIS A 86 10.32 8.76 -10.43
C HIS A 86 9.16 8.54 -9.45
N TYR A 87 8.23 7.66 -9.81
CA TYR A 87 7.11 7.31 -8.92
C TYR A 87 7.57 6.64 -7.62
N ALA A 88 8.59 5.77 -7.69
CA ALA A 88 9.22 5.17 -6.52
C ALA A 88 9.86 6.22 -5.59
N GLY A 89 10.42 7.30 -6.14
CA GLY A 89 10.86 8.45 -5.35
C GLY A 89 9.72 9.10 -4.57
N ARG A 90 8.59 9.36 -5.24
CA ARG A 90 7.40 9.96 -4.62
C ARG A 90 6.78 9.10 -3.53
N LEU A 91 6.77 7.77 -3.70
CA LEU A 91 6.34 6.84 -2.65
C LEU A 91 7.20 6.96 -1.39
N ARG A 92 8.52 7.09 -1.54
CA ARG A 92 9.43 7.28 -0.39
C ARG A 92 9.20 8.63 0.29
N THR A 93 9.00 9.69 -0.48
CA THR A 93 8.67 11.02 0.06
C THR A 93 7.35 11.01 0.80
N SER A 94 6.28 10.42 0.24
CA SER A 94 4.98 10.37 0.93
C SER A 94 5.04 9.62 2.26
N VAL A 95 5.86 8.57 2.34
CA VAL A 95 6.13 7.85 3.60
C VAL A 95 6.88 8.72 4.61
N GLN A 96 7.75 9.63 4.17
CA GLN A 96 8.48 10.56 5.03
C GLN A 96 7.56 11.69 5.53
N ASP A 97 6.67 12.21 4.70
CA ASP A 97 5.74 13.28 5.09
C ASP A 97 4.76 12.85 6.20
N VAL A 98 4.39 11.56 6.23
CA VAL A 98 3.56 10.93 7.28
C VAL A 98 4.23 10.96 8.68
N ARG A 99 5.50 11.40 8.80
CA ARG A 99 6.23 11.55 10.07
C ARG A 99 6.17 12.97 10.67
N SER A 100 5.76 13.96 9.88
CA SER A 100 5.77 15.39 10.23
C SER A 100 4.41 15.83 10.77
#